data_AF-A0A0A2T6B2-F1
#
_entry.id   AF-A0A0A2T6B2-F1
#
_cell.length_a   1.000
_cell.length_b   1.000
_cell.length_c   1.000
_cell.angle_alpha   90.00
_cell.angle_beta   90.00
_cell.angle_gamma   90.00
#
_symmetry.space_group_name_H-M   'P 1'
#
loop_
_entity.id
_entity.type
_entity.pdbx_description
1 polymer ?
#
loop_
_entity_poly.entity_id
_entity_poly.type
_entity_poly.pdbx_seq_one_letter_code
_entity_poly.pdbx_strand_id
1 'polypeptide(L)'
;MRLFYSLLGFMVFNLVACEKVALMTTPAKKQQSSKSQLAAQAEKYFWQTLHEGRYQDIPKADYLLMAAYLENPYDSKLAAHLGFIHIWKITETGRTKNHSPLIPNQIILSKKYFADALQLDPENSIYQGFYGDTQLVEGQIFKDKRQEVEGYFTLKAAINNWPEFNYFTAGYPMSSLSADSEHFKEGLEWQWETLDLCAGKKIDRKNPDYTLFMNRETTVGQQRACWNSMIAPHNFEGFFMNLGDMLVKSGEPETGVKIYQNAKLSKSYDKWPYKDMLEKRILNAKANVKNFNQKSNNPDQSIMFNSGYGCVVCHQR
;
A
#
# COMPACT_ATOMS: atom_id res chain seq x y z
N MET A 1 7.37 38.13 -46.17
CA MET A 1 7.43 36.82 -45.51
C MET A 1 8.01 36.85 -44.09
N ARG A 2 9.11 37.56 -43.78
CA ARG A 2 9.69 37.58 -42.41
C ARG A 2 8.81 38.21 -41.32
N LEU A 3 7.99 39.22 -41.61
CA LEU A 3 7.11 39.84 -40.61
C LEU A 3 5.95 38.93 -40.16
N PHE A 4 5.48 38.03 -41.03
CA PHE A 4 4.33 37.17 -40.75
C PHE A 4 4.69 36.06 -39.75
N TYR A 5 5.93 35.55 -39.78
CA TYR A 5 6.42 34.57 -38.82
C TYR A 5 6.68 35.16 -37.42
N SER A 6 7.06 36.44 -37.32
CA SER A 6 7.26 37.12 -36.03
C SER A 6 5.94 37.41 -35.30
N LEU A 7 4.88 37.75 -36.03
CA LEU A 7 3.55 37.98 -35.47
C LEU A 7 2.87 36.66 -35.02
N LEU A 8 3.07 35.57 -35.77
CA LEU A 8 2.57 34.25 -35.37
C LEU A 8 3.28 33.72 -34.11
N GLY A 9 4.59 33.96 -33.98
CA GLY A 9 5.35 33.63 -32.77
C GLY A 9 4.85 34.37 -31.53
N PHE A 10 4.62 35.69 -31.63
CA PHE A 10 4.07 36.47 -30.51
C PHE A 10 2.67 36.00 -30.09
N MET A 11 1.81 35.58 -31.02
CA MET A 11 0.48 35.08 -30.68
C MET A 11 0.51 33.71 -29.95
N VAL A 12 1.41 32.81 -30.35
CA VAL A 12 1.59 31.50 -29.71
C VAL A 12 2.25 31.62 -28.33
N PHE A 13 3.21 32.54 -28.15
CA PHE A 13 3.79 32.83 -26.84
C PHE A 13 2.77 33.43 -25.85
N ASN A 14 1.81 34.23 -26.32
CA ASN A 14 0.77 34.81 -25.47
C ASN A 14 -0.27 33.78 -25.00
N LEU A 15 -0.63 32.78 -25.82
CA LEU A 15 -1.65 31.79 -25.46
C LEU A 15 -1.16 30.77 -24.43
N VAL A 16 0.09 30.29 -24.54
CA VAL A 16 0.70 29.37 -23.55
C VAL A 16 0.99 30.10 -22.22
N ALA A 17 1.23 31.41 -22.26
CA ALA A 17 1.42 32.21 -21.06
C ALA A 17 0.10 32.41 -20.28
N CYS A 18 -1.03 32.61 -20.98
CA CYS A 18 -2.34 32.80 -20.33
C CYS A 18 -2.78 31.59 -19.51
N GLU A 19 -2.63 30.36 -20.01
CA GLU A 19 -2.98 29.14 -19.26
C GLU A 19 -2.15 29.00 -17.99
N LYS A 20 -0.82 29.18 -18.09
CA LYS A 20 0.07 29.09 -16.92
C LYS A 20 -0.24 30.18 -15.89
N VAL A 21 -0.47 31.40 -16.32
CA VAL A 21 -0.85 32.51 -15.42
C VAL A 21 -2.21 32.23 -14.78
N ALA A 22 -3.20 31.77 -15.54
CA ALA A 22 -4.50 31.40 -15.00
C ALA A 22 -4.39 30.28 -13.95
N LEU A 23 -3.62 29.22 -14.23
CA LEU A 23 -3.38 28.13 -13.28
C LEU A 23 -2.62 28.59 -12.03
N MET A 24 -1.61 29.45 -12.17
CA MET A 24 -0.83 29.98 -11.05
C MET A 24 -1.63 30.94 -10.17
N THR A 25 -2.61 31.65 -10.74
CA THR A 25 -3.45 32.64 -10.02
C THR A 25 -4.76 32.03 -9.51
N THR A 26 -5.20 30.91 -10.05
CA THR A 26 -6.37 30.18 -9.56
C THR A 26 -6.06 29.58 -8.19
N PRO A 27 -6.89 29.84 -7.17
CA PRO A 27 -6.67 29.27 -5.85
C PRO A 27 -6.61 27.74 -5.89
N ALA A 28 -5.55 27.18 -5.31
CA ALA A 28 -5.45 25.74 -5.13
C ALA A 28 -6.62 25.20 -4.28
N LYS A 29 -7.04 23.98 -4.59
CA LYS A 29 -7.99 23.22 -3.77
C LYS A 29 -7.41 23.10 -2.34
N LYS A 30 -8.18 23.52 -1.32
CA LYS A 30 -7.75 23.47 0.08
C LYS A 30 -8.50 22.39 0.85
N GLN A 31 -7.81 21.73 1.77
CA GLN A 31 -8.42 20.74 2.65
C GLN A 31 -9.59 21.32 3.43
N GLN A 32 -10.70 20.59 3.46
CA GLN A 32 -11.84 20.84 4.32
C GLN A 32 -12.42 19.50 4.76
N SER A 33 -12.30 19.19 6.05
CA SER A 33 -12.90 17.98 6.61
C SER A 33 -14.42 17.99 6.49
N SER A 34 -14.98 16.85 6.12
CA SER A 34 -16.42 16.65 6.10
C SER A 34 -16.97 16.55 7.53
N LYS A 35 -18.17 17.11 7.70
CA LYS A 35 -18.97 17.02 8.93
C LYS A 35 -20.36 16.43 8.65
N SER A 36 -20.59 15.92 7.44
CA SER A 36 -21.90 15.38 7.06
C SER A 36 -22.12 14.01 7.71
N GLN A 37 -23.39 13.70 7.97
CA GLN A 37 -23.79 12.39 8.48
C GLN A 37 -23.42 11.28 7.48
N LEU A 38 -23.52 11.58 6.18
CA LEU A 38 -23.15 10.64 5.12
C LEU A 38 -21.66 10.29 5.17
N ALA A 39 -20.77 11.28 5.35
CA ALA A 39 -19.33 11.02 5.48
C ALA A 39 -19.01 10.14 6.69
N ALA A 40 -19.60 10.43 7.86
CA ALA A 40 -19.43 9.62 9.05
C ALA A 40 -19.95 8.17 8.85
N GLN A 41 -21.08 8.01 8.17
CA GLN A 41 -21.64 6.69 7.84
C GLN A 41 -20.76 5.92 6.85
N ALA A 42 -20.26 6.60 5.81
CA ALA A 42 -19.39 6.01 4.80
C ALA A 42 -18.07 5.54 5.39
N GLU A 43 -17.41 6.37 6.21
CA GLU A 43 -16.18 6.01 6.91
C GLU A 43 -16.39 4.84 7.87
N LYS A 44 -17.47 4.86 8.67
CA LYS A 44 -17.82 3.74 9.54
C LYS A 44 -18.03 2.44 8.75
N TYR A 45 -18.76 2.52 7.64
CA TYR A 45 -19.04 1.35 6.81
C TYR A 45 -17.78 0.82 6.12
N PHE A 46 -16.88 1.71 5.66
CA PHE A 46 -15.57 1.34 5.13
C PHE A 46 -14.75 0.55 6.15
N TRP A 47 -14.53 1.12 7.34
CA TRP A 47 -13.75 0.46 8.38
C TRP A 47 -14.38 -0.84 8.85
N GLN A 48 -15.70 -0.87 9.03
CA GLN A 48 -16.39 -2.09 9.38
C GLN A 48 -16.20 -3.18 8.30
N THR A 49 -16.31 -2.81 7.03
CA THR A 49 -16.15 -3.74 5.91
C THR A 49 -14.73 -4.31 5.86
N LEU A 50 -13.72 -3.46 6.03
CA LEU A 50 -12.31 -3.87 6.04
C LEU A 50 -11.96 -4.72 7.28
N HIS A 51 -12.36 -4.27 8.48
CA HIS A 51 -12.06 -4.96 9.74
C HIS A 51 -12.82 -6.28 9.90
N GLU A 52 -13.94 -6.48 9.20
CA GLU A 52 -14.63 -7.76 9.15
C GLU A 52 -14.25 -8.61 7.92
N GLY A 53 -13.31 -8.13 7.09
CA GLY A 53 -12.82 -8.86 5.92
C GLY A 53 -13.88 -9.12 4.83
N ARG A 54 -14.97 -8.32 4.80
CA ARG A 54 -16.13 -8.49 3.93
C ARG A 54 -15.88 -7.97 2.52
N TYR A 55 -15.00 -8.66 1.78
CA TYR A 55 -14.62 -8.27 0.42
C TYR A 55 -15.81 -8.07 -0.54
N GLN A 56 -16.88 -8.86 -0.37
CA GLN A 56 -18.12 -8.74 -1.15
C GLN A 56 -18.87 -7.41 -0.94
N ASP A 57 -18.61 -6.70 0.15
CA ASP A 57 -19.28 -5.43 0.48
C ASP A 57 -18.53 -4.21 -0.06
N ILE A 58 -17.37 -4.40 -0.71
CA ILE A 58 -16.59 -3.34 -1.36
C ILE A 58 -17.46 -2.44 -2.25
N PRO A 59 -18.34 -2.95 -3.15
CA PRO A 59 -19.15 -2.08 -4.00
C PRO A 59 -20.06 -1.11 -3.23
N LYS A 60 -20.58 -1.54 -2.07
CA LYS A 60 -21.42 -0.68 -1.23
C LYS A 60 -20.59 0.34 -0.46
N ALA A 61 -19.43 -0.05 0.04
CA ALA A 61 -18.52 0.88 0.69
C ALA A 61 -18.00 1.95 -0.30
N ASP A 62 -17.66 1.55 -1.52
CA ASP A 62 -17.26 2.45 -2.63
C ASP A 62 -18.37 3.46 -2.93
N TYR A 63 -19.61 2.98 -3.12
CA TYR A 63 -20.76 3.83 -3.37
C TYR A 63 -20.98 4.88 -2.26
N LEU A 64 -20.92 4.48 -0.99
CA LEU A 64 -21.13 5.40 0.14
C LEU A 64 -19.99 6.42 0.25
N LEU A 65 -18.74 5.99 0.09
CA LEU A 65 -17.57 6.88 0.09
C LEU A 65 -17.64 7.89 -1.06
N MET A 66 -18.04 7.43 -2.26
CA MET A 66 -18.20 8.30 -3.43
C MET A 66 -19.30 9.34 -3.21
N ALA A 67 -20.44 8.93 -2.67
CA ALA A 67 -21.53 9.84 -2.36
C ALA A 67 -21.10 10.90 -1.33
N ALA A 68 -20.37 10.50 -0.29
CA ALA A 68 -19.79 11.43 0.69
C ALA A 68 -18.73 12.38 0.07
N TYR A 69 -17.87 11.86 -0.81
CA TYR A 69 -16.86 12.65 -1.51
C TYR A 69 -17.49 13.66 -2.47
N LEU A 70 -18.63 13.32 -3.09
CA LEU A 70 -19.37 14.26 -3.94
C LEU A 70 -19.96 15.43 -3.14
N GLU A 71 -20.40 15.21 -1.90
CA GLU A 71 -20.84 16.29 -1.00
C GLU A 71 -19.68 17.21 -0.60
N ASN A 72 -18.49 16.65 -0.38
CA ASN A 72 -17.31 17.41 0.00
C ASN A 72 -16.04 16.84 -0.65
N PRO A 73 -15.69 17.27 -1.88
CA PRO A 73 -14.50 16.76 -2.56
C PRO A 73 -13.21 17.32 -1.95
N TYR A 74 -13.30 18.21 -0.97
CA TYR A 74 -12.16 18.83 -0.31
C TYR A 74 -11.67 18.04 0.92
N ASP A 75 -12.25 16.88 1.21
CA ASP A 75 -11.79 16.02 2.31
C ASP A 75 -10.77 14.97 1.83
N SER A 76 -9.50 15.16 2.19
CA SER A 76 -8.40 14.25 1.89
C SER A 76 -8.62 12.83 2.41
N LYS A 77 -9.33 12.65 3.54
CA LYS A 77 -9.58 11.32 4.10
C LYS A 77 -10.58 10.54 3.27
N LEU A 78 -11.65 11.20 2.79
CA LEU A 78 -12.62 10.56 1.89
C LEU A 78 -11.97 10.17 0.58
N ALA A 79 -11.15 11.07 0.01
CA ALA A 79 -10.33 10.75 -1.16
C ALA A 79 -9.41 9.54 -0.87
N ALA A 80 -8.66 9.56 0.24
CA ALA A 80 -7.77 8.45 0.57
C ALA A 80 -8.52 7.12 0.75
N HIS A 81 -9.68 7.09 1.41
CA HIS A 81 -10.49 5.87 1.56
C HIS A 81 -11.00 5.34 0.20
N LEU A 82 -11.33 6.20 -0.75
CA LEU A 82 -11.60 5.78 -2.14
C LEU A 82 -10.34 5.20 -2.80
N GLY A 83 -9.17 5.80 -2.59
CA GLY A 83 -7.90 5.21 -3.01
C GLY A 83 -7.71 3.79 -2.45
N PHE A 84 -7.85 3.65 -1.13
CA PHE A 84 -7.68 2.39 -0.42
C PHE A 84 -8.66 1.30 -0.88
N ILE A 85 -9.93 1.64 -1.10
CA ILE A 85 -10.91 0.63 -1.49
C ILE A 85 -10.63 0.05 -2.88
N HIS A 86 -10.12 0.88 -3.80
CA HIS A 86 -9.71 0.44 -5.12
C HIS A 86 -8.41 -0.40 -5.07
N ILE A 87 -7.43 -0.04 -4.22
CA ILE A 87 -6.25 -0.91 -3.97
C ILE A 87 -6.70 -2.26 -3.41
N TRP A 88 -7.54 -2.26 -2.38
CA TRP A 88 -7.99 -3.50 -1.74
C TRP A 88 -8.64 -4.44 -2.76
N LYS A 89 -9.47 -3.88 -3.65
CA LYS A 89 -10.09 -4.65 -4.73
C LYS A 89 -9.04 -5.31 -5.64
N ILE A 90 -7.95 -4.64 -5.98
CA ILE A 90 -6.85 -5.16 -6.82
C ILE A 90 -6.07 -6.26 -6.08
N THR A 91 -5.61 -5.96 -4.87
CA THR A 91 -4.73 -6.84 -4.08
C THR A 91 -5.42 -8.15 -3.70
N GLU A 92 -6.75 -8.16 -3.58
CA GLU A 92 -7.51 -9.34 -3.15
C GLU A 92 -8.42 -9.92 -4.24
N THR A 93 -8.13 -9.63 -5.52
CA THR A 93 -8.86 -10.19 -6.67
C THR A 93 -8.93 -11.72 -6.66
N GLY A 94 -7.93 -12.40 -6.09
CA GLY A 94 -7.88 -13.87 -5.95
C GLY A 94 -9.03 -14.48 -5.13
N ARG A 95 -9.80 -13.67 -4.38
CA ARG A 95 -11.04 -14.12 -3.71
C ARG A 95 -12.19 -14.37 -4.68
N THR A 96 -12.09 -13.86 -5.89
CA THR A 96 -13.13 -13.96 -6.91
C THR A 96 -12.75 -14.99 -7.96
N LYS A 97 -13.70 -15.85 -8.36
CA LYS A 97 -13.45 -16.85 -9.42
C LYS A 97 -13.35 -16.19 -10.80
N ASN A 98 -14.04 -15.06 -11.00
CA ASN A 98 -14.12 -14.36 -12.28
C ASN A 98 -13.33 -13.05 -12.20
N HIS A 99 -12.11 -13.08 -12.73
CA HIS A 99 -11.28 -11.87 -12.84
C HIS A 99 -11.92 -10.89 -13.82
N SER A 100 -12.27 -9.71 -13.32
CA SER A 100 -12.87 -8.66 -14.15
C SER A 100 -11.81 -8.06 -15.09
N PRO A 101 -12.11 -7.87 -16.39
CA PRO A 101 -11.23 -7.11 -17.28
C PRO A 101 -11.16 -5.62 -16.91
N LEU A 102 -11.96 -5.16 -15.94
CA LEU A 102 -11.98 -3.78 -15.44
C LEU A 102 -11.04 -3.54 -14.26
N ILE A 103 -10.17 -4.50 -13.92
CA ILE A 103 -9.11 -4.30 -12.91
C ILE A 103 -8.23 -3.06 -13.23
N PRO A 104 -7.82 -2.80 -14.49
CA PRO A 104 -7.08 -1.58 -14.83
C PRO A 104 -7.83 -0.28 -14.46
N ASN A 105 -9.16 -0.27 -14.48
CA ASN A 105 -9.91 0.91 -14.04
C ASN A 105 -9.74 1.16 -12.54
N GLN A 106 -9.58 0.10 -11.74
CA GLN A 106 -9.38 0.25 -10.31
C GLN A 106 -8.05 0.94 -10.01
N ILE A 107 -6.97 0.65 -10.76
CA ILE A 107 -5.69 1.30 -10.50
C ILE A 107 -5.72 2.78 -10.90
N ILE A 108 -6.39 3.11 -12.01
CA ILE A 108 -6.59 4.50 -12.44
C ILE A 108 -7.35 5.30 -11.37
N LEU A 109 -8.46 4.73 -10.86
CA LEU A 109 -9.25 5.37 -9.82
C LEU A 109 -8.46 5.52 -8.52
N SER A 110 -7.75 4.47 -8.11
CA SER A 110 -6.90 4.51 -6.93
C SER A 110 -5.87 5.64 -7.01
N LYS A 111 -5.09 5.69 -8.10
CA LYS A 111 -4.10 6.75 -8.35
C LYS A 111 -4.73 8.14 -8.29
N LYS A 112 -5.88 8.32 -8.96
CA LYS A 112 -6.61 9.59 -8.98
C LYS A 112 -6.96 10.06 -7.56
N TYR A 113 -7.46 9.16 -6.72
CA TYR A 113 -7.91 9.53 -5.39
C TYR A 113 -6.77 9.73 -4.39
N PHE A 114 -5.67 8.99 -4.51
CA PHE A 114 -4.46 9.32 -3.73
C PHE A 114 -3.82 10.63 -4.18
N ALA A 115 -3.84 10.94 -5.48
CA ALA A 115 -3.40 12.25 -5.97
C ALA A 115 -4.25 13.39 -5.37
N ASP A 116 -5.57 13.24 -5.33
CA ASP A 116 -6.47 14.21 -4.70
C ASP A 116 -6.19 14.33 -3.19
N ALA A 117 -6.01 13.21 -2.49
CA ALA A 117 -5.72 13.20 -1.06
C ALA A 117 -4.39 13.90 -0.75
N LEU A 118 -3.34 13.61 -1.53
CA LEU A 118 -2.02 14.22 -1.38
C LEU A 118 -2.02 15.70 -1.78
N GLN A 119 -2.78 16.10 -2.81
CA GLN A 119 -2.93 17.52 -3.15
C GLN A 119 -3.54 18.31 -1.99
N LEU A 120 -4.51 17.71 -1.30
CA LEU A 120 -5.22 18.33 -0.18
C LEU A 120 -4.41 18.30 1.12
N ASP A 121 -3.65 17.24 1.36
CA ASP A 121 -2.82 17.01 2.54
C ASP A 121 -1.38 16.60 2.15
N PRO A 122 -0.57 17.55 1.64
CA PRO A 122 0.74 17.26 1.01
C PRO A 122 1.80 16.75 1.98
N GLU A 123 1.65 17.01 3.27
CA GLU A 123 2.58 16.57 4.31
C GLU A 123 2.29 15.12 4.76
N ASN A 124 1.21 14.51 4.27
CA ASN A 124 0.82 13.18 4.66
C ASN A 124 1.61 12.10 3.90
N SER A 125 2.68 11.63 4.53
CA SER A 125 3.58 10.65 3.92
C SER A 125 2.92 9.30 3.62
N ILE A 126 1.77 8.97 4.25
CA ILE A 126 0.99 7.77 3.90
C ILE A 126 0.42 7.95 2.49
N TYR A 127 -0.24 9.08 2.23
CA TYR A 127 -0.84 9.35 0.92
C TYR A 127 0.21 9.42 -0.17
N GLN A 128 1.39 9.96 0.15
CA GLN A 128 2.53 9.98 -0.76
C GLN A 128 3.02 8.56 -1.11
N GLY A 129 3.14 7.68 -0.12
CA GLY A 129 3.54 6.29 -0.33
C GLY A 129 2.56 5.55 -1.23
N PHE A 130 1.27 5.57 -0.90
CA PHE A 130 0.25 4.91 -1.71
C PHE A 130 0.09 5.53 -3.10
N TYR A 131 0.28 6.84 -3.24
CA TYR A 131 0.32 7.47 -4.57
C TYR A 131 1.48 6.91 -5.41
N GLY A 132 2.69 6.82 -4.84
CA GLY A 132 3.84 6.21 -5.50
C GLY A 132 3.62 4.75 -5.91
N ASP A 133 3.02 3.94 -5.03
CA ASP A 133 2.66 2.55 -5.34
C ASP A 133 1.68 2.47 -6.51
N THR A 134 0.66 3.33 -6.53
CA THR A 134 -0.32 3.31 -7.60
C THR A 134 0.24 3.75 -8.94
N GLN A 135 1.17 4.71 -8.96
CA GLN A 135 1.93 5.08 -10.15
C GLN A 135 2.75 3.89 -10.66
N LEU A 136 3.47 3.20 -9.77
CA LEU A 136 4.29 2.05 -10.14
C LEU A 136 3.43 0.93 -10.75
N VAL A 137 2.35 0.53 -10.07
CA VAL A 137 1.47 -0.55 -10.53
C VAL A 137 0.74 -0.18 -11.83
N GLU A 138 0.28 1.07 -11.96
CA GLU A 138 -0.34 1.55 -13.20
C GLU A 138 0.65 1.51 -14.36
N GLY A 139 1.87 2.03 -14.16
CA GLY A 139 2.93 1.99 -15.16
C GLY A 139 3.21 0.57 -15.65
N GLN A 140 3.25 -0.41 -14.73
CA GLN A 140 3.39 -1.83 -15.08
C GLN A 140 2.21 -2.38 -15.90
N ILE A 141 0.97 -2.06 -15.50
CA ILE A 141 -0.26 -2.51 -16.18
C ILE A 141 -0.32 -1.95 -17.62
N PHE A 142 -0.01 -0.67 -17.79
CA PHE A 142 -0.08 0.02 -19.09
C PHE A 142 1.24 0.00 -19.87
N LYS A 143 2.29 -0.62 -19.33
CA LYS A 143 3.65 -0.66 -19.88
C LYS A 143 4.26 0.73 -20.10
N ASP A 144 3.94 1.67 -19.23
CA ASP A 144 4.51 3.02 -19.22
C ASP A 144 5.70 3.10 -18.26
N LYS A 145 6.91 3.00 -18.84
CA LYS A 145 8.16 3.08 -18.07
C LYS A 145 8.41 4.43 -17.42
N ARG A 146 7.87 5.52 -17.97
CA ARG A 146 8.01 6.83 -17.35
C ARG A 146 7.18 6.88 -16.06
N GLN A 147 5.94 6.39 -16.13
CA GLN A 147 5.06 6.32 -14.97
C GLN A 147 5.64 5.42 -13.87
N GLU A 148 6.29 4.30 -14.23
CA GLU A 148 7.02 3.44 -13.28
C GLU A 148 8.16 4.20 -12.56
N VAL A 149 8.99 4.94 -13.31
CA VAL A 149 10.10 5.71 -12.75
C VAL A 149 9.59 6.85 -11.85
N GLU A 150 8.54 7.55 -12.26
CA GLU A 150 7.90 8.59 -11.44
C GLU A 150 7.34 8.01 -10.13
N GLY A 151 6.72 6.82 -10.18
CA GLY A 151 6.26 6.11 -9.00
C GLY A 151 7.40 5.72 -8.06
N TYR A 152 8.49 5.17 -8.59
CA TYR A 152 9.68 4.82 -7.81
C TYR A 152 10.25 6.01 -7.02
N PHE A 153 10.46 7.16 -7.68
CA PHE A 153 10.99 8.33 -6.98
C PHE A 153 9.99 8.95 -5.99
N THR A 154 8.69 8.84 -6.25
CA THR A 154 7.65 9.23 -5.29
C THR A 154 7.71 8.36 -4.04
N LEU A 155 7.93 7.05 -4.18
CA LEU A 155 8.14 6.13 -3.05
C LEU A 155 9.42 6.46 -2.28
N LYS A 156 10.53 6.76 -2.95
CA LYS A 156 11.77 7.18 -2.27
C LYS A 156 11.57 8.46 -1.45
N ALA A 157 10.81 9.41 -1.96
CA ALA A 157 10.46 10.63 -1.22
C ALA A 157 9.56 10.31 -0.01
N ALA A 158 8.57 9.42 -0.16
CA ALA A 158 7.73 8.97 0.94
C ALA A 158 8.52 8.26 2.04
N ILE A 159 9.48 7.39 1.67
CA ILE A 159 10.42 6.74 2.57
C ILE A 159 11.22 7.78 3.36
N ASN A 160 11.75 8.80 2.69
CA ASN A 160 12.50 9.87 3.37
C ASN A 160 11.64 10.64 4.39
N ASN A 161 10.35 10.84 4.10
CA ASN A 161 9.45 11.62 4.95
C ASN A 161 8.95 10.83 6.17
N TRP A 162 8.73 9.52 6.02
CA TRP A 162 8.39 8.66 7.16
C TRP A 162 8.81 7.20 6.90
N PRO A 163 10.06 6.84 7.27
CA PRO A 163 10.66 5.59 6.86
C PRO A 163 10.04 4.37 7.56
N GLU A 164 9.64 4.48 8.84
CA GLU A 164 9.02 3.37 9.58
C GLU A 164 7.73 2.85 8.93
N PHE A 165 7.03 3.70 8.17
CA PHE A 165 5.84 3.32 7.43
C PHE A 165 6.17 2.94 5.99
N ASN A 166 6.91 3.83 5.28
CA ASN A 166 6.97 3.76 3.83
C ASN A 166 7.98 2.75 3.28
N TYR A 167 8.94 2.26 4.08
CA TYR A 167 9.75 1.11 3.64
C TYR A 167 8.89 -0.15 3.46
N PHE A 168 7.98 -0.42 4.40
CA PHE A 168 7.00 -1.48 4.24
C PHE A 168 6.11 -1.24 3.03
N THR A 169 5.46 -0.08 2.97
CA THR A 169 4.53 0.28 1.87
C THR A 169 5.17 0.09 0.50
N ALA A 170 6.36 0.64 0.28
CA ALA A 170 7.05 0.57 -1.01
C ALA A 170 7.56 -0.86 -1.34
N GLY A 171 8.02 -1.61 -0.34
CA GLY A 171 8.54 -2.96 -0.56
C GLY A 171 7.43 -4.02 -0.68
N TYR A 172 6.24 -3.76 -0.14
CA TYR A 172 5.14 -4.71 -0.13
C TYR A 172 4.69 -5.15 -1.54
N PRO A 173 4.37 -4.25 -2.50
CA PRO A 173 4.02 -4.65 -3.86
C PRO A 173 5.18 -5.32 -4.61
N MET A 174 6.43 -5.02 -4.25
CA MET A 174 7.62 -5.64 -4.85
C MET A 174 7.71 -7.14 -4.53
N SER A 175 7.09 -7.61 -3.44
CA SER A 175 6.99 -9.04 -3.11
C SER A 175 6.37 -9.88 -4.24
N SER A 176 5.52 -9.27 -5.08
CA SER A 176 4.86 -9.93 -6.21
C SER A 176 5.80 -10.21 -7.40
N LEU A 177 6.94 -9.51 -7.50
CA LEU A 177 7.89 -9.62 -8.60
C LEU A 177 8.68 -10.93 -8.56
N SER A 178 9.41 -11.26 -9.63
CA SER A 178 10.31 -12.41 -9.64
C SER A 178 11.39 -12.27 -8.56
N ALA A 179 11.70 -13.35 -7.84
CA ALA A 179 12.73 -13.37 -6.80
C ALA A 179 14.11 -12.91 -7.30
N ASP A 180 14.41 -13.17 -8.58
CA ASP A 180 15.68 -12.80 -9.19
C ASP A 180 15.75 -11.33 -9.64
N SER A 181 14.62 -10.62 -9.64
CA SER A 181 14.56 -9.23 -10.11
C SER A 181 15.19 -8.26 -9.10
N GLU A 182 15.86 -7.22 -9.61
CA GLU A 182 16.50 -6.20 -8.77
C GLU A 182 15.50 -5.49 -7.84
N HIS A 183 14.31 -5.18 -8.33
CA HIS A 183 13.27 -4.57 -7.52
C HIS A 183 12.72 -5.48 -6.42
N PHE A 184 12.66 -6.80 -6.64
CA PHE A 184 12.31 -7.73 -5.55
C PHE A 184 13.37 -7.69 -4.44
N LYS A 185 14.65 -7.75 -4.82
CA LYS A 185 15.77 -7.71 -3.87
C LYS A 185 15.79 -6.39 -3.10
N GLU A 186 15.61 -5.27 -3.79
CA GLU A 186 15.50 -3.95 -3.15
C GLU A 186 14.30 -3.88 -2.18
N GLY A 187 13.14 -4.39 -2.60
CA GLY A 187 11.96 -4.47 -1.75
C GLY A 187 12.18 -5.33 -0.49
N LEU A 188 12.91 -6.45 -0.60
CA LEU A 188 13.30 -7.29 0.52
C LEU A 188 14.23 -6.55 1.49
N GLU A 189 15.23 -5.82 0.96
CA GLU A 189 16.10 -4.97 1.79
C GLU A 189 15.29 -3.89 2.52
N TRP A 190 14.30 -3.27 1.88
CA TRP A 190 13.41 -2.31 2.54
C TRP A 190 12.60 -2.93 3.69
N GLN A 191 12.20 -4.20 3.59
CA GLN A 191 11.58 -4.88 4.74
C GLN A 191 12.59 -5.03 5.90
N TRP A 192 13.86 -5.35 5.62
CA TRP A 192 14.90 -5.39 6.65
C TRP A 192 15.17 -4.02 7.28
N GLU A 193 15.19 -2.95 6.48
CA GLU A 193 15.32 -1.57 6.99
C GLU A 193 14.14 -1.19 7.90
N THR A 194 12.93 -1.65 7.58
CA THR A 194 11.77 -1.48 8.46
C THR A 194 12.02 -2.11 9.83
N LEU A 195 12.50 -3.36 9.87
CA LEU A 195 12.82 -4.03 11.14
C LEU A 195 13.89 -3.30 11.94
N ASP A 196 14.94 -2.80 11.28
CA ASP A 196 16.02 -2.08 11.94
C ASP A 196 15.55 -0.79 12.59
N LEU A 197 14.74 -0.02 11.86
CA LEU A 197 14.18 1.23 12.36
C LEU A 197 13.24 0.99 13.54
N CYS A 198 12.37 -0.01 13.43
CA CYS A 198 11.45 -0.39 14.49
C CYS A 198 12.18 -0.95 15.74
N ALA A 199 13.31 -1.63 15.52
CA ALA A 199 14.18 -2.10 16.59
C ALA A 199 15.14 -1.02 17.12
N GLY A 200 15.24 0.14 16.46
CA GLY A 200 16.24 1.18 16.72
C GLY A 200 17.70 0.71 16.60
N LYS A 201 17.95 -0.42 15.94
CA LYS A 201 19.28 -0.97 15.68
C LYS A 201 19.26 -2.02 14.58
N LYS A 202 20.43 -2.31 14.03
CA LYS A 202 20.62 -3.42 13.09
C LYS A 202 20.34 -4.78 13.74
N ILE A 203 19.30 -5.47 13.30
CA ILE A 203 18.92 -6.85 13.68
C ILE A 203 19.90 -7.94 13.19
N ASP A 204 20.02 -9.03 13.95
CA ASP A 204 20.51 -10.34 13.52
C ASP A 204 19.87 -10.90 12.22
N ARG A 205 20.39 -10.72 11.00
CA ARG A 205 19.73 -11.29 9.79
C ARG A 205 19.74 -12.82 9.79
N LYS A 206 20.81 -13.43 10.31
CA LYS A 206 20.92 -14.89 10.43
C LYS A 206 20.13 -15.42 11.62
N ASN A 207 19.86 -14.58 12.60
CA ASN A 207 19.08 -14.92 13.78
C ASN A 207 18.17 -13.76 14.23
N PRO A 208 17.10 -13.47 13.47
CA PRO A 208 16.26 -12.31 13.73
C PRO A 208 15.31 -12.60 14.88
N ASP A 209 15.75 -12.32 16.12
CA ASP A 209 14.93 -12.41 17.32
C ASP A 209 14.41 -11.02 17.71
N TYR A 210 13.08 -10.87 17.71
CA TYR A 210 12.40 -9.62 18.02
C TYR A 210 11.89 -9.53 19.47
N THR A 211 12.09 -10.57 20.29
CA THR A 211 11.55 -10.68 21.66
C THR A 211 11.92 -9.48 22.53
N LEU A 212 13.16 -9.00 22.42
CA LEU A 212 13.69 -7.89 23.23
C LEU A 212 13.08 -6.52 22.90
N PHE A 213 12.34 -6.39 21.80
CA PHE A 213 11.74 -5.11 21.39
C PHE A 213 10.24 -5.03 21.67
N MET A 214 9.61 -6.13 22.09
CA MET A 214 8.16 -6.17 22.35
C MET A 214 7.72 -5.20 23.46
N ASN A 215 8.64 -4.78 24.33
CA ASN A 215 8.39 -3.76 25.35
C ASN A 215 8.35 -2.31 24.81
N ARG A 216 8.65 -2.10 23.52
CA ARG A 216 8.66 -0.79 22.85
C ARG A 216 7.37 -0.48 22.08
N GLU A 217 6.39 -1.37 22.17
CA GLU A 217 5.07 -1.19 21.56
C GLU A 217 4.49 0.20 21.89
N THR A 218 4.08 0.93 20.86
CA THR A 218 3.54 2.29 20.99
C THR A 218 2.46 2.57 19.96
N THR A 219 1.50 3.42 20.33
CA THR A 219 0.43 3.91 19.45
C THR A 219 0.64 5.37 19.01
N VAL A 220 1.77 5.99 19.38
CA VAL A 220 2.05 7.41 19.14
C VAL A 220 3.41 7.62 18.46
N GLY A 221 3.59 8.80 17.83
CA GLY A 221 4.82 9.16 17.11
C GLY A 221 4.99 8.38 15.79
N GLN A 222 6.18 8.51 15.17
CA GLN A 222 6.51 7.82 13.92
C GLN A 222 6.62 6.30 14.09
N GLN A 223 7.14 5.87 15.23
CA GLN A 223 7.34 4.46 15.60
C GLN A 223 6.03 3.68 15.78
N ARG A 224 4.86 4.35 15.83
CA ARG A 224 3.56 3.66 15.86
C ARG A 224 3.31 2.78 14.62
N ALA A 225 3.99 3.04 13.50
CA ALA A 225 3.88 2.22 12.29
C ALA A 225 4.43 0.79 12.48
N CYS A 226 5.28 0.59 13.50
CA CYS A 226 5.92 -0.70 13.77
C CYS A 226 5.02 -1.71 14.50
N TRP A 227 3.86 -1.27 14.99
CA TRP A 227 3.06 -2.02 15.96
C TRP A 227 1.61 -2.17 15.53
N ASN A 228 0.86 -2.97 16.26
CA ASN A 228 -0.57 -3.11 16.08
C ASN A 228 -1.29 -1.82 16.47
N SER A 229 -2.36 -1.50 15.73
CA SER A 229 -3.12 -0.28 15.91
C SER A 229 -4.60 -0.50 15.67
N MET A 230 -5.43 0.50 15.96
CA MET A 230 -6.87 0.44 15.64
C MET A 230 -7.15 0.33 14.14
N ILE A 231 -6.24 0.85 13.30
CA ILE A 231 -6.31 0.80 11.83
C ILE A 231 -5.93 -0.60 11.34
N ALA A 232 -4.79 -1.11 11.80
CA ALA A 232 -4.24 -2.42 11.46
C ALA A 232 -3.99 -3.22 12.76
N PRO A 233 -5.02 -3.92 13.28
CA PRO A 233 -4.95 -4.65 14.54
C PRO A 233 -3.95 -5.80 14.54
N HIS A 234 -3.51 -6.24 13.35
CA HIS A 234 -2.52 -7.31 13.16
C HIS A 234 -1.40 -6.88 12.21
N ASN A 235 -1.03 -5.60 12.25
CA ASN A 235 0.08 -5.03 11.49
C ASN A 235 1.38 -5.79 11.71
N PHE A 236 1.70 -6.09 12.96
CA PHE A 236 2.92 -6.79 13.37
C PHE A 236 2.92 -8.22 12.80
N GLU A 237 1.85 -8.98 13.01
CA GLU A 237 1.71 -10.33 12.48
C GLU A 237 1.81 -10.36 10.94
N GLY A 238 1.10 -9.44 10.27
CA GLY A 238 1.10 -9.32 8.82
C GLY A 238 2.45 -8.88 8.24
N PHE A 239 3.17 -7.99 8.91
CA PHE A 239 4.53 -7.60 8.52
C PHE A 239 5.48 -8.81 8.54
N PHE A 240 5.55 -9.54 9.65
CA PHE A 240 6.41 -10.72 9.76
C PHE A 240 6.01 -11.83 8.80
N MET A 241 4.71 -11.98 8.54
CA MET A 241 4.19 -12.88 7.52
C MET A 241 4.67 -12.47 6.11
N ASN A 242 4.65 -11.19 5.74
CA ASN A 242 5.15 -10.72 4.45
C ASN A 242 6.66 -10.92 4.29
N LEU A 243 7.45 -10.47 5.26
CA LEU A 243 8.91 -10.60 5.19
C LEU A 243 9.33 -12.08 5.12
N GLY A 244 8.67 -12.95 5.90
CA GLY A 244 8.94 -14.38 5.85
C GLY A 244 8.63 -14.98 4.48
N ASP A 245 7.56 -14.53 3.81
CA ASP A 245 7.26 -14.96 2.43
C ASP A 245 8.34 -14.55 1.46
N MET A 246 8.82 -13.31 1.55
CA MET A 246 9.85 -12.80 0.66
C MET A 246 11.15 -13.59 0.83
N LEU A 247 11.53 -13.93 2.06
CA LEU A 247 12.70 -14.78 2.35
C LEU A 247 12.53 -16.22 1.85
N VAL A 248 11.37 -16.84 2.08
CA VAL A 248 11.11 -18.18 1.55
C VAL A 248 11.16 -18.15 0.02
N LYS A 249 10.55 -17.14 -0.61
CA LYS A 249 10.53 -16.96 -2.05
C LYS A 249 11.93 -16.70 -2.64
N SER A 250 12.82 -16.03 -1.90
CA SER A 250 14.23 -15.83 -2.28
C SER A 250 15.12 -17.06 -2.08
N GLY A 251 14.58 -18.17 -1.55
CA GLY A 251 15.33 -19.39 -1.32
C GLY A 251 15.98 -19.49 0.06
N GLU A 252 15.51 -18.71 1.04
CA GLU A 252 16.00 -18.72 2.42
C GLU A 252 14.93 -19.23 3.41
N PRO A 253 14.47 -20.49 3.30
CA PRO A 253 13.37 -20.99 4.11
C PRO A 253 13.71 -21.05 5.61
N GLU A 254 14.96 -21.32 6.00
CA GLU A 254 15.36 -21.34 7.40
C GLU A 254 15.26 -19.96 8.06
N THR A 255 15.73 -18.90 7.37
CA THR A 255 15.60 -17.51 7.85
C THR A 255 14.12 -17.08 7.85
N GLY A 256 13.38 -17.44 6.80
CA GLY A 256 11.94 -17.18 6.70
C GLY A 256 11.15 -17.78 7.86
N VAL A 257 11.47 -19.01 8.28
CA VAL A 257 10.84 -19.63 9.47
C VAL A 257 11.11 -18.82 10.72
N LYS A 258 12.34 -18.35 10.96
CA LYS A 258 12.65 -17.51 12.13
C LYS A 258 11.86 -16.20 12.12
N ILE A 259 11.73 -15.59 10.95
CA ILE A 259 10.91 -14.38 10.77
C ILE A 259 9.44 -14.66 11.06
N TYR A 260 8.85 -15.75 10.54
CA TYR A 260 7.47 -16.10 10.86
C TYR A 260 7.24 -16.30 12.37
N GLN A 261 8.20 -16.90 13.09
CA GLN A 261 8.06 -17.11 14.54
C GLN A 261 7.92 -15.81 15.32
N ASN A 262 8.50 -14.70 14.85
CA ASN A 262 8.35 -13.40 15.52
C ASN A 262 6.89 -12.93 15.52
N ALA A 263 6.07 -13.25 14.51
CA ALA A 263 4.65 -12.89 14.51
C ALA A 263 3.91 -13.42 15.76
N LYS A 264 4.35 -14.56 16.32
CA LYS A 264 3.77 -15.18 17.52
C LYS A 264 4.05 -14.39 18.81
N LEU A 265 4.95 -13.42 18.78
CA LEU A 265 5.24 -12.55 19.92
C LEU A 265 4.11 -11.54 20.18
N SER A 266 3.25 -11.30 19.19
CA SER A 266 2.11 -10.39 19.34
C SER A 266 1.12 -10.87 20.40
N LYS A 267 0.65 -9.96 21.25
CA LYS A 267 -0.40 -10.21 22.23
C LYS A 267 -1.74 -10.61 21.59
N SER A 268 -1.94 -10.27 20.32
CA SER A 268 -3.16 -10.57 19.56
C SER A 268 -3.06 -11.82 18.67
N TYR A 269 -1.92 -12.54 18.69
CA TYR A 269 -1.67 -13.66 17.79
C TYR A 269 -2.79 -14.73 17.84
N ASP A 270 -3.26 -15.09 19.04
CA ASP A 270 -4.31 -16.12 19.20
C ASP A 270 -5.66 -15.75 18.58
N LYS A 271 -5.91 -14.44 18.45
CA LYS A 271 -7.14 -13.86 17.89
C LYS A 271 -7.01 -13.56 16.39
N TRP A 272 -5.80 -13.62 15.85
CA TRP A 272 -5.54 -13.28 14.47
C TRP A 272 -6.18 -14.30 13.51
N PRO A 273 -7.08 -13.87 12.60
CA PRO A 273 -7.79 -14.80 11.70
C PRO A 273 -6.87 -15.60 10.77
N TYR A 274 -5.64 -15.14 10.55
CA TYR A 274 -4.67 -15.76 9.63
C TYR A 274 -3.58 -16.57 10.34
N LYS A 275 -3.70 -16.82 11.65
CA LYS A 275 -2.72 -17.62 12.40
C LYS A 275 -2.48 -18.99 11.78
N ASP A 276 -3.54 -19.68 11.34
CA ASP A 276 -3.44 -21.02 10.75
C ASP A 276 -2.70 -20.98 9.39
N MET A 277 -2.84 -19.88 8.64
CA MET A 277 -2.08 -19.66 7.41
C MET A 277 -0.59 -19.49 7.73
N LEU A 278 -0.24 -18.73 8.78
CA LEU A 278 1.16 -18.60 9.22
C LEU A 278 1.74 -19.96 9.64
N GLU A 279 1.00 -20.75 10.42
CA GLU A 279 1.47 -22.06 10.88
C GLU A 279 1.73 -23.00 9.70
N LYS A 280 0.86 -23.00 8.70
CA LYS A 280 1.10 -23.74 7.45
C LYS A 280 2.32 -23.24 6.69
N ARG A 281 2.61 -21.93 6.67
CA ARG A 281 3.82 -21.38 6.05
C ARG A 281 5.09 -21.83 6.77
N ILE A 282 5.07 -21.88 8.10
CA ILE A 282 6.17 -22.41 8.92
C ILE A 282 6.41 -23.88 8.59
N LEU A 283 5.35 -24.70 8.64
CA LEU A 283 5.44 -26.14 8.38
C LEU A 283 5.92 -26.46 6.95
N ASN A 284 5.48 -25.67 5.96
CA ASN A 284 5.74 -25.93 4.56
C ASN A 284 6.84 -25.04 3.95
N ALA A 285 7.63 -24.32 4.76
CA ALA A 285 8.58 -23.30 4.29
C ALA A 285 9.49 -23.81 3.16
N LYS A 286 10.04 -25.02 3.29
CA LYS A 286 10.90 -25.64 2.26
C LYS A 286 10.16 -25.89 0.95
N ALA A 287 8.93 -26.40 1.00
CA ALA A 287 8.10 -26.60 -0.19
C ALA A 287 7.68 -25.25 -0.81
N ASN A 288 7.45 -24.25 0.05
CA ASN A 288 7.01 -22.93 -0.37
C ASN A 288 8.06 -22.12 -1.13
N VAL A 289 9.36 -22.46 -1.04
CA VAL A 289 10.39 -21.91 -1.94
C VAL A 289 9.96 -22.07 -3.41
N LYS A 290 9.46 -23.26 -3.76
CA LYS A 290 8.94 -23.53 -5.11
C LYS A 290 7.56 -22.91 -5.29
N ASN A 291 6.65 -23.10 -4.35
CA ASN A 291 5.25 -22.68 -4.50
C ASN A 291 5.12 -21.16 -4.68
N PHE A 292 5.84 -20.36 -3.90
CA PHE A 292 5.80 -18.90 -3.93
C PHE A 292 6.37 -18.28 -5.21
N ASN A 293 7.13 -19.06 -5.98
CA ASN A 293 7.64 -18.68 -7.30
C ASN A 293 6.73 -19.17 -8.44
N GLN A 294 5.57 -19.75 -8.13
CA GLN A 294 4.60 -20.25 -9.11
C GLN A 294 3.24 -19.60 -8.90
N LYS A 295 2.46 -19.50 -9.98
CA LYS A 295 1.05 -19.07 -9.85
C LYS A 295 0.26 -20.19 -9.19
N SER A 296 -0.38 -19.87 -8.07
CA SER A 296 -1.30 -20.78 -7.38
C SER A 296 -2.59 -20.07 -7.01
N ASN A 297 -3.71 -20.79 -7.14
CA ASN A 297 -5.01 -20.37 -6.63
C ASN A 297 -5.23 -20.80 -5.17
N ASN A 298 -4.28 -21.54 -4.58
CA ASN A 298 -4.32 -21.91 -3.18
C ASN A 298 -3.63 -20.82 -2.35
N PRO A 299 -4.35 -20.11 -1.46
CA PRO A 299 -3.77 -19.09 -0.59
C PRO A 299 -2.60 -19.58 0.27
N ASP A 300 -2.58 -20.86 0.66
CA ASP A 300 -1.50 -21.43 1.47
C ASP A 300 -0.20 -21.67 0.67
N GLN A 301 -0.28 -21.62 -0.66
CA GLN A 301 0.84 -21.83 -1.60
C GLN A 301 1.23 -20.56 -2.35
N SER A 302 0.60 -19.43 -2.03
CA SER A 302 0.89 -18.11 -2.59
C SER A 302 1.43 -17.21 -1.49
N ILE A 303 2.33 -16.30 -1.85
CA ILE A 303 2.73 -15.21 -0.95
C ILE A 303 1.50 -14.37 -0.56
N MET A 304 1.60 -13.65 0.55
CA MET A 304 0.55 -12.81 1.14
C MET A 304 -0.10 -11.90 0.10
N PHE A 305 0.69 -11.18 -0.68
CA PHE A 305 0.21 -10.27 -1.72
C PHE A 305 -0.68 -10.96 -2.76
N ASN A 306 -0.37 -12.21 -3.13
CA ASN A 306 -1.08 -12.99 -4.15
C ASN A 306 -2.10 -13.99 -3.56
N SER A 307 -2.25 -14.05 -2.23
CA SER A 307 -3.07 -15.04 -1.54
C SER A 307 -4.58 -14.76 -1.62
N GLY A 308 -4.97 -13.56 -2.06
CA GLY A 308 -6.33 -13.05 -1.93
C GLY A 308 -6.63 -12.40 -0.58
N TYR A 309 -5.65 -12.31 0.33
CA TYR A 309 -5.83 -11.71 1.66
C TYR A 309 -4.82 -10.59 1.98
N GLY A 310 -4.22 -10.00 0.95
CA GLY A 310 -3.08 -9.11 1.10
C GLY A 310 -3.30 -7.81 1.90
N CYS A 311 -4.53 -7.33 2.06
CA CYS A 311 -4.83 -6.20 2.94
C CYS A 311 -5.33 -6.70 4.29
N VAL A 312 -6.31 -7.61 4.28
CA VAL A 312 -7.00 -8.03 5.51
C VAL A 312 -6.13 -8.84 6.46
N VAL A 313 -5.00 -9.39 6.01
CA VAL A 313 -4.03 -10.04 6.89
C VAL A 313 -3.59 -9.10 8.02
N CYS A 314 -3.44 -7.80 7.75
CA CYS A 314 -3.12 -6.81 8.77
C CYS A 314 -4.36 -6.18 9.42
N HIS A 315 -5.50 -6.18 8.72
CA HIS A 315 -6.65 -5.33 9.05
C HIS A 315 -7.86 -6.06 9.67
N GLN A 316 -8.08 -7.33 9.38
CA GLN A 316 -9.27 -8.05 9.85
C GLN A 316 -9.13 -8.44 11.33
N ARG A 317 -10.20 -8.21 12.10
CA ARG A 317 -10.34 -8.55 13.52
C ARG A 317 -11.00 -9.91 13.73
#